data_AF-A0A2I0VK43-F1
#
_entry.id   AF-A0A2I0VK43-F1
#
_cell.length_a   1.000
_cell.length_b   1.000
_cell.length_c   1.000
_cell.angle_alpha   90.00
_cell.angle_beta   90.00
_cell.angle_gamma   90.00
#
_symmetry.space_group_name_H-M   'P 1'
#
loop_
_entity.id
_entity.type
_entity.pdbx_description
1 polymer ?
#
loop_
_entity_poly.entity_id
_entity_poly.type
_entity_poly.pdbx_seq_one_letter_code
_entity_poly.pdbx_strand_id
1 'polypeptide(L)'
;MKGILEQLAPHLLTVACYDREVNCRRAASAAFQENIGRQGDFPHGIDIVSSADYFSLASRTNSYLNIAVSIAKYEEYLCPFVEELLSYKISHWVFFLILVSSYHINETYS
;
A
#
# COMPACT_ATOMS: atom_id res chain seq x y z
N MET A 1 0.14 9.90 20.39
CA MET A 1 -0.52 8.70 19.84
C MET A 1 -1.19 8.97 18.49
N LYS A 2 -1.91 10.09 18.29
CA LYS A 2 -2.52 10.44 16.98
C LYS A 2 -1.57 10.34 15.77
N GLY A 3 -0.38 10.95 15.86
CA GLY A 3 0.57 10.93 14.73
C GLY A 3 1.09 9.55 14.30
N ILE A 4 1.09 8.54 15.19
CA ILE A 4 1.50 7.17 14.81
C ILE A 4 0.37 6.49 14.02
N LEU A 5 -0.88 6.73 14.41
CA LEU A 5 -2.05 6.16 13.78
C LEU A 5 -2.30 6.76 12.38
N GLU A 6 -2.07 8.06 12.24
CA GLU A 6 -2.08 8.76 10.94
C GLU A 6 -1.01 8.21 9.99
N GLN A 7 0.17 7.85 10.50
CA GLN A 7 1.22 7.19 9.71
C GLN A 7 0.91 5.72 9.39
N LEU A 8 0.20 5.03 10.29
CA LEU A 8 -0.12 3.61 10.13
C LEU A 8 -1.27 3.38 9.14
N ALA A 9 -2.21 4.30 9.06
CA ALA A 9 -3.38 4.23 8.16
C ALA A 9 -3.00 3.97 6.69
N PRO A 10 -2.11 4.76 6.07
CA PRO A 10 -1.66 4.52 4.70
C PRO A 10 -1.06 3.12 4.52
N HIS A 11 -0.20 2.67 5.44
CA HIS A 11 0.42 1.35 5.37
C HIS A 11 -0.61 0.21 5.44
N LEU A 12 -1.61 0.32 6.31
CA LEU A 12 -2.70 -0.66 6.40
C LEU A 12 -3.51 -0.70 5.10
N LEU A 13 -3.83 0.46 4.53
CA LEU A 13 -4.58 0.55 3.26
C LEU A 13 -3.79 0.00 2.08
N THR A 14 -2.48 0.24 2.06
CA THR A 14 -1.55 -0.33 1.09
C THR A 14 -1.55 -1.86 1.15
N VAL A 15 -1.43 -2.45 2.35
CA VAL A 15 -1.53 -3.91 2.53
C VAL A 15 -2.92 -4.42 2.15
N ALA A 16 -3.98 -3.71 2.54
CA ALA A 16 -5.36 -4.05 2.19
C ALA A 16 -5.56 -4.13 0.66
N CYS A 17 -4.86 -3.29 -0.12
CA CYS A 17 -5.03 -3.24 -1.58
C CYS A 17 -4.09 -4.19 -2.35
N TYR A 18 -2.82 -4.27 -1.92
CA TYR A 18 -1.73 -4.81 -2.75
C TYR A 18 -1.17 -6.16 -2.29
N ASP A 19 -1.50 -6.62 -1.08
CA ASP A 19 -0.98 -7.89 -0.56
C ASP A 19 -1.44 -9.08 -1.44
N ARG A 20 -0.55 -10.06 -1.61
CA ARG A 20 -0.81 -11.28 -2.38
C ARG A 20 -1.88 -12.14 -1.73
N GLU A 21 -1.86 -12.24 -0.40
CA GLU A 21 -2.71 -13.10 0.40
C GLU A 21 -4.01 -12.40 0.79
N VAL A 22 -5.14 -13.06 0.52
CA VAL A 22 -6.47 -12.51 0.81
C VAL A 22 -6.69 -12.29 2.31
N ASN A 23 -6.11 -13.14 3.15
CA ASN A 23 -6.23 -13.04 4.59
C ASN A 23 -5.48 -11.81 5.13
N CYS A 24 -4.31 -11.49 4.59
CA CYS A 24 -3.56 -10.29 4.93
C CYS A 24 -4.33 -9.04 4.55
N ARG A 25 -4.93 -9.00 3.34
CA ARG A 25 -5.76 -7.86 2.91
C ARG A 25 -6.94 -7.60 3.86
N ARG A 26 -7.64 -8.68 4.23
CA ARG A 26 -8.78 -8.62 5.16
C ARG A 26 -8.37 -8.22 6.58
N ALA A 27 -7.26 -8.75 7.08
CA ALA A 27 -6.73 -8.39 8.38
C ALA A 27 -6.34 -6.90 8.43
N ALA A 28 -5.70 -6.39 7.37
CA ALA A 28 -5.32 -4.98 7.27
C ALA A 28 -6.55 -4.05 7.22
N SER A 29 -7.59 -4.40 6.45
CA SER A 29 -8.87 -3.67 6.43
C SER A 29 -9.56 -3.69 7.79
N ALA A 30 -9.62 -4.85 8.46
CA ALA A 30 -10.19 -4.95 9.81
C ALA A 30 -9.42 -4.10 10.84
N ALA A 31 -8.08 -4.08 10.77
CA ALA A 31 -7.25 -3.23 11.63
C ALA A 31 -7.50 -1.74 11.34
N PHE A 32 -7.65 -1.36 10.08
CA PHE A 32 -7.97 0.02 9.69
C PHE A 32 -9.37 0.44 10.19
N GLN A 33 -10.36 -0.44 10.03
CA GLN A 33 -11.73 -0.24 10.51
C GLN A 33 -11.78 -0.06 12.04
N GLU A 34 -11.07 -0.89 12.80
CA GLU A 34 -11.01 -0.79 14.26
C GLU A 34 -10.40 0.55 14.69
N ASN A 35 -9.35 1.01 13.99
CA ASN A 35 -8.73 2.31 14.25
C ASN A 35 -9.72 3.46 14.00
N ILE A 36 -10.49 3.42 12.92
CA ILE A 36 -11.55 4.41 12.65
C ILE A 36 -12.64 4.35 13.72
N GLY A 37 -13.11 3.16 14.07
CA GLY A 37 -14.18 2.97 15.05
C GLY A 37 -13.83 3.45 16.46
N ARG A 38 -12.53 3.36 16.84
CA ARG A 38 -12.07 3.82 18.16
C ARG A 38 -11.62 5.27 18.20
N GLN A 39 -11.02 5.79 17.13
CA GLN A 39 -10.36 7.09 17.13
C GLN A 39 -11.15 8.17 16.39
N GLY A 40 -12.00 7.80 15.43
CA GLY A 40 -12.95 8.69 14.76
C GLY A 40 -12.38 9.82 13.89
N ASP A 41 -11.05 9.94 13.79
CA ASP A 41 -10.37 11.13 13.25
C ASP A 41 -9.50 10.80 12.03
N PHE A 42 -10.08 10.07 11.06
CA PHE A 42 -9.42 9.77 9.79
C PHE A 42 -10.15 10.44 8.63
N PRO A 43 -9.46 11.22 7.77
CA PRO A 43 -10.06 11.82 6.58
C PRO A 43 -10.67 10.74 5.70
N HIS A 44 -11.95 10.87 5.36
CA HIS A 44 -12.69 9.91 4.50
C HIS A 44 -12.69 8.45 4.99
N GLY A 45 -12.36 8.19 6.26
CA GLY A 45 -12.15 6.84 6.77
C GLY A 45 -13.36 5.92 6.63
N ILE A 46 -14.57 6.43 6.88
CA ILE A 46 -15.82 5.66 6.77
C ILE A 46 -16.07 5.23 5.31
N ASP A 47 -15.89 6.15 4.36
CA ASP A 47 -16.08 5.87 2.93
C ASP A 47 -15.06 4.84 2.43
N ILE A 48 -13.81 4.95 2.90
CA ILE A 48 -12.74 4.02 2.58
C ILE A 48 -13.03 2.63 3.14
N VAL A 49 -13.43 2.51 4.41
CA VAL A 49 -13.78 1.21 5.02
C VAL A 49 -14.96 0.57 4.30
N SER A 50 -15.98 1.36 3.95
CA SER A 50 -17.14 0.86 3.21
C SER A 50 -16.76 0.37 1.81
N SER A 51 -15.76 0.99 1.19
CA SER A 51 -15.29 0.60 -0.15
C SER A 51 -14.35 -0.63 -0.07
N ALA A 52 -13.44 -0.64 0.90
CA ALA A 52 -12.46 -1.69 1.16
C ALA A 52 -12.99 -2.78 2.11
N ASP A 53 -14.21 -3.26 1.85
CA ASP A 53 -14.87 -4.26 2.66
C ASP A 53 -14.31 -5.69 2.45
N TYR A 54 -14.77 -6.62 3.28
CA TYR A 54 -14.31 -8.01 3.28
C TYR A 54 -14.50 -8.74 1.94
N PHE A 55 -15.53 -8.35 1.17
CA PHE A 55 -15.89 -8.97 -0.10
C PHE A 55 -15.13 -8.35 -1.27
N SER A 56 -15.01 -7.03 -1.31
CA SER A 56 -14.31 -6.28 -2.34
C SER A 56 -12.81 -6.60 -2.35
N LEU A 57 -12.23 -6.88 -1.17
CA LEU A 57 -10.84 -7.30 -1.01
C LEU A 57 -10.60 -8.80 -1.29
N ALA A 58 -11.64 -9.60 -1.51
CA ALA A 58 -11.50 -11.02 -1.83
C ALA A 58 -10.77 -11.23 -3.16
N SER A 59 -11.09 -10.41 -4.16
CA SER A 59 -10.45 -10.44 -5.48
C SER A 59 -9.25 -9.50 -5.51
N ARG A 60 -8.07 -10.06 -5.81
CA ARG A 60 -6.83 -9.28 -5.98
C ARG A 60 -6.95 -8.26 -7.12
N THR A 61 -7.60 -8.62 -8.23
CA THR A 61 -7.79 -7.70 -9.35
C THR A 61 -8.69 -6.53 -8.96
N ASN A 62 -9.75 -6.81 -8.20
CA ASN A 62 -10.67 -5.78 -7.72
C ASN A 62 -9.99 -4.86 -6.68
N SER A 63 -9.24 -5.43 -5.73
CA SER A 63 -8.53 -4.65 -4.72
C SER A 63 -7.51 -3.70 -5.35
N TYR A 64 -6.78 -4.18 -6.36
CA TYR A 64 -5.72 -3.42 -7.02
C TYR A 64 -6.23 -2.35 -7.99
N LEU A 65 -7.23 -2.67 -8.81
CA LEU A 65 -7.65 -1.78 -9.91
C LEU A 65 -8.85 -0.90 -9.55
N ASN A 66 -9.71 -1.35 -8.64
CA ASN A 66 -10.93 -0.60 -8.29
C ASN A 66 -10.80 0.04 -6.90
N ILE A 67 -10.45 -0.75 -5.88
CA ILE A 67 -10.40 -0.23 -4.50
C ILE A 67 -9.20 0.70 -4.33
N ALA A 68 -8.01 0.29 -4.74
CA ALA A 68 -6.82 1.12 -4.61
C ALA A 68 -6.95 2.44 -5.38
N VAL A 69 -7.51 2.41 -6.60
CA VAL A 69 -7.75 3.60 -7.42
C VAL A 69 -8.81 4.50 -6.77
N SER A 70 -9.82 3.92 -6.11
CA SER A 70 -10.83 4.71 -5.40
C SER A 70 -10.24 5.43 -4.18
N ILE A 71 -9.34 4.77 -3.45
CA ILE A 71 -8.64 5.36 -2.28
C ILE A 71 -7.60 6.39 -2.73
N ALA A 72 -6.87 6.13 -3.82
CA ALA A 72 -5.84 7.04 -4.34
C ALA A 72 -6.40 8.36 -4.91
N LYS A 73 -7.72 8.52 -5.00
CA LYS A 73 -8.36 9.81 -5.33
C LYS A 73 -8.20 10.84 -4.20
N TYR A 74 -7.98 10.38 -2.98
CA TYR A 74 -7.71 11.22 -1.82
C TYR A 74 -6.22 11.55 -1.78
N GLU A 75 -5.89 12.84 -1.71
CA GLU A 75 -4.51 13.34 -1.79
C GLU A 75 -3.64 12.79 -0.63
N GLU A 76 -4.25 12.56 0.52
CA GLU A 76 -3.63 12.03 1.73
C GLU A 76 -3.11 10.59 1.57
N TYR A 77 -3.75 9.80 0.69
CA TYR A 77 -3.43 8.39 0.48
C TYR A 77 -2.72 8.13 -0.86
N LEU A 78 -2.69 9.12 -1.76
CA LEU A 78 -2.06 9.02 -3.08
C LEU A 78 -0.55 8.77 -2.97
N CYS A 79 0.19 9.63 -2.27
CA CYS A 79 1.65 9.52 -2.18
C CYS A 79 2.12 8.17 -1.59
N PRO A 80 1.58 7.70 -0.45
CA PRO A 80 1.94 6.39 0.10
C PRO A 80 1.63 5.22 -0.84
N PHE A 81 0.53 5.29 -1.60
CA PHE A 81 0.16 4.26 -2.57
C PHE A 81 1.14 4.21 -3.73
N VAL A 82 1.54 5.39 -4.24
CA VAL A 82 2.52 5.51 -5.32
C VAL A 82 3.90 5.03 -4.84
N GLU A 83 4.35 5.45 -3.66
CA GLU A 83 5.63 5.03 -3.08
C GLU A 83 5.70 3.51 -2.88
N GLU A 84 4.63 2.87 -2.39
CA GLU A 84 4.61 1.40 -2.28
C GLU A 84 4.65 0.76 -3.67
N LEU A 85 3.86 1.26 -4.63
CA LEU A 85 3.87 0.72 -5.99
C LEU A 85 5.27 0.81 -6.62
N LEU A 86 5.95 1.95 -6.46
CA LEU A 86 7.32 2.15 -6.92
C LEU A 86 8.28 1.20 -6.19
N SER A 87 8.18 1.08 -4.87
CA SER A 87 9.05 0.23 -4.06
C SER A 87 8.86 -1.27 -4.36
N TYR A 88 7.63 -1.71 -4.60
CA TYR A 88 7.30 -3.12 -4.82
C TYR A 88 7.46 -3.53 -6.30
N LYS A 89 7.30 -2.61 -7.26
CA LYS A 89 7.41 -2.89 -8.70
C LYS A 89 8.75 -2.52 -9.33
N ILE A 90 9.42 -1.46 -8.83
CA ILE A 90 10.60 -0.87 -9.50
C ILE A 90 11.90 -1.12 -8.73
N SER A 91 11.87 -1.34 -7.42
CA SER A 91 13.10 -1.60 -6.64
C SER A 91 13.89 -2.83 -7.12
N HIS A 92 13.21 -3.84 -7.66
CA HIS A 92 13.88 -5.01 -8.23
C HIS A 92 14.70 -4.65 -9.49
N TRP A 93 14.27 -3.66 -10.27
CA TRP A 93 14.97 -3.23 -11.48
C TRP A 93 16.12 -2.28 -11.17
N VAL A 94 15.98 -1.38 -10.20
CA VAL A 94 17.04 -0.42 -9.82
C VAL A 94 18.19 -1.13 -9.09
N PHE A 95 17.89 -2.08 -8.20
CA PHE A 95 18.92 -2.89 -7.56
C PHE A 95 19.69 -3.74 -8.58
N PHE A 96 18.99 -4.35 -9.54
CA PHE A 96 19.63 -5.08 -10.63
C PHE A 96 20.51 -4.18 -11.51
N LEU A 97 20.04 -2.98 -11.86
CA LEU A 97 20.81 -2.03 -12.68
C LEU A 97 22.09 -1.56 -11.98
N ILE A 98 22.00 -1.20 -10.69
CA ILE A 98 23.16 -0.78 -9.89
C ILE A 98 24.17 -1.92 -9.75
N LEU A 99 23.70 -3.14 -9.48
CA LEU A 99 24.55 -4.32 -9.37
C LEU A 99 25.29 -4.60 -10.69
N VAL A 100 24.58 -4.61 -11.83
CA VAL A 100 25.18 -4.84 -13.16
C VAL A 100 26.19 -3.75 -13.53
N SER A 101 25.91 -2.47 -13.24
CA SER A 101 26.88 -1.40 -13.44
C SER A 101 28.12 -1.54 -12.55
N SER A 102 27.96 -1.98 -11.29
CA SER A 102 29.11 -2.23 -10.40
C SER A 102 29.98 -3.42 -10.86
N TYR A 103 29.39 -4.47 -11.43
CA TYR A 103 30.14 -5.59 -12.01
C TYR A 103 30.90 -5.18 -13.28
N HIS A 104 30.29 -4.39 -14.17
CA HIS A 104 30.94 -3.93 -15.40
C HIS A 104 32.12 -2.99 -15.12
N ILE A 105 32.06 -2.17 -14.06
CA ILE A 105 33.19 -1.31 -13.67
C ILE A 105 34.39 -2.16 -13.22
N ASN A 106 34.17 -3.25 -12.49
CA ASN A 106 35.27 -4.10 -12.00
C ASN A 106 35.98 -4.92 -13.09
N GLU A 107 35.32 -5.28 -14.20
CA GLU A 107 35.99 -5.96 -15.34
C GLU A 107 36.84 -5.01 -16.19
N THR A 108 36.51 -3.72 -16.24
CA THR A 108 37.30 -2.72 -16.99
C THR A 108 38.57 -2.24 -16.27
N TYR A 109 38.75 -2.57 -14.99
CA TYR A 109 39.92 -2.18 -14.18
C TYR A 109 40.78 -3.36 -13.71
N SER A 110 40.63 -4.55 -14.31
CA SER A 110 41.52 -5.70 -14.13
C SER A 110 42.23 -6.06 -15.43
#